data_AF-A0A2U2XAE1-F1
#
_entry.id   AF-A0A2U2XAE1-F1
#
_cell.length_a   1.000
_cell.length_b   1.000
_cell.length_c   1.000
_cell.angle_alpha   90.00
_cell.angle_beta   90.00
_cell.angle_gamma   90.00
#
_symmetry.space_group_name_H-M   'P 1'
#
loop_
_entity.id
_entity.type
_entity.pdbx_description
1 polymer ?
#
loop_
_entity_poly.entity_id
_entity_poly.type
_entity_poly.pdbx_seq_one_letter_code
_entity_poly.pdbx_strand_id
1 'polypeptide(L)'
;MLLLTSSILYAQQGTDWKTQGNTADSTSFIGTTNASSLILRSNDVERMRISESGNVGIGVDNPQTALDVEGDIQLTGDIIFKGYEDLQDPVNRFLMIDKTGKSTSVKMKEMKAFMSWEDCYDIQDQITFNGETGTTTIVAGTYASWAPRIQGTKSILYTGSECPAWVGIGTDLPMTKLDVIGAGRFTKGVKIGEQHIEKSGLYIENYINSNGSNTTYFDHLIMVKDESGGKLLQLNNDGLLRAREIKVDLEAWPDYVFEEGYNLIPLNKVKSFIEENGHLPNVPSAQEIEADGVNLGEAAKTSMEKIEELTLYLLEINDKVENQEELLNEQSKLLRQQNETIRLQQELILELKNLTNKN
;
A
#
# COMPACT_ATOMS: atom_id res chain seq x y z
N MET A 1 42.84 -16.12 109.70
CA MET A 1 41.44 -16.59 109.71
C MET A 1 40.55 -15.37 109.88
N LEU A 2 39.89 -14.88 108.81
CA LEU A 2 38.49 -14.40 108.78
C LEU A 2 38.19 -13.61 107.49
N LEU A 3 37.23 -14.16 106.74
CA LEU A 3 36.16 -13.52 105.95
C LEU A 3 36.53 -12.54 104.83
N LEU A 4 36.76 -13.09 103.63
CA LEU A 4 36.42 -12.41 102.38
C LEU A 4 34.94 -12.70 102.07
N THR A 5 34.08 -11.70 102.23
CA THR A 5 32.70 -11.72 101.78
C THR A 5 32.67 -11.84 100.26
N SER A 6 32.32 -13.01 99.73
CA SER A 6 32.03 -13.19 98.32
C SER A 6 30.73 -12.44 97.99
N SER A 7 30.85 -11.26 97.42
CA SER A 7 29.74 -10.59 96.73
C SER A 7 29.35 -11.48 95.56
N ILE A 8 28.21 -12.14 95.64
CA ILE A 8 27.63 -12.84 94.48
C ILE A 8 27.19 -11.74 93.51
N LEU A 9 27.99 -11.52 92.47
CA LEU A 9 27.58 -10.76 91.31
C LEU A 9 26.47 -11.57 90.63
N TYR A 10 25.22 -11.11 90.75
CA TYR A 10 24.16 -11.61 89.88
C TYR A 10 24.51 -11.14 88.47
N ALA A 11 25.05 -12.04 87.64
CA ALA A 11 25.12 -11.84 86.21
C ALA A 11 23.66 -11.71 85.72
N GLN A 12 23.26 -10.49 85.36
CA GLN A 12 22.02 -10.26 84.63
C GLN A 12 22.11 -11.12 83.36
N GLN A 13 21.33 -12.20 83.29
CA GLN A 13 21.26 -12.99 82.07
C GLN A 13 20.60 -12.13 81.01
N GLY A 14 21.43 -11.47 80.20
CA GLY A 14 20.95 -10.82 78.98
C GLY A 14 20.25 -11.88 78.13
N THR A 15 19.00 -11.61 77.77
CA THR A 15 18.25 -12.40 76.80
C THR A 15 18.72 -12.03 75.39
N ASP A 16 20.03 -12.09 75.17
CA ASP A 16 20.65 -11.71 73.91
C ASP A 16 20.31 -12.74 72.84
N TRP A 17 20.26 -12.29 71.59
CA TRP A 17 20.11 -13.22 70.48
C TRP A 17 21.40 -13.99 70.25
N LYS A 18 21.38 -15.33 70.33
CA LYS A 18 22.58 -16.16 70.17
C LYS A 18 22.98 -16.27 68.70
N THR A 19 24.27 -16.29 68.42
CA THR A 19 24.83 -16.43 67.05
C THR A 19 24.53 -17.76 66.37
N GLN A 20 24.14 -18.78 67.15
CA GLN A 20 23.70 -20.10 66.65
C GLN A 20 22.18 -20.26 66.69
N GLY A 21 21.44 -19.17 66.94
CA GLY A 21 19.98 -19.16 67.05
C GLY A 21 19.47 -19.42 68.45
N ASN A 22 18.20 -19.08 68.65
CA ASN A 22 17.44 -19.32 69.87
C ASN A 22 16.21 -20.18 69.55
N THR A 23 15.73 -20.93 70.52
CA THR A 23 14.37 -21.51 70.47
C THR A 23 13.37 -20.38 70.69
N ALA A 24 12.45 -20.18 69.76
CA ALA A 24 11.41 -19.15 69.83
C ALA A 24 10.03 -19.75 70.15
N ASP A 25 9.23 -19.01 70.90
CA ASP A 25 7.79 -19.26 71.10
C ASP A 25 6.93 -18.18 70.40
N SER A 26 5.61 -18.17 70.61
CA SER A 26 4.70 -17.20 69.99
C SER A 26 4.86 -15.75 70.46
N THR A 27 5.65 -15.50 71.51
CA THR A 27 5.91 -14.17 72.07
C THR A 27 7.34 -13.67 71.83
N SER A 28 8.22 -14.55 71.35
CA SER A 28 9.61 -14.27 71.05
C SER A 28 9.74 -13.47 69.75
N PHE A 29 10.55 -12.40 69.74
CA PHE A 29 10.82 -11.62 68.54
C PHE A 29 12.26 -11.10 68.49
N ILE A 30 12.72 -10.80 67.28
CA ILE A 30 13.93 -10.01 67.02
C ILE A 30 13.46 -8.66 66.51
N GLY A 31 13.78 -7.58 67.24
CA GLY A 31 13.31 -6.26 66.87
C GLY A 31 13.56 -5.20 67.93
N THR A 32 12.99 -4.04 67.71
CA THR A 32 12.95 -2.91 68.64
C THR A 32 11.56 -2.81 69.28
N THR A 33 11.49 -2.32 70.51
CA THR A 33 10.21 -2.07 71.23
C THR A 33 9.87 -0.58 71.34
N ASN A 34 10.72 0.28 70.78
CA ASN A 34 10.59 1.72 70.74
C ASN A 34 10.53 2.20 69.27
N ALA A 35 10.31 3.51 69.07
CA ALA A 35 10.38 4.15 67.76
C ALA A 35 11.84 4.26 67.29
N SER A 36 12.41 3.13 66.89
CA SER A 36 13.76 3.02 66.36
C SER A 36 13.79 1.90 65.35
N SER A 37 14.51 2.10 64.25
CA SER A 37 14.64 1.10 63.19
C SER A 37 15.39 -0.14 63.67
N LEU A 38 14.98 -1.32 63.20
CA LEU A 38 15.80 -2.53 63.27
C LEU A 38 16.79 -2.51 62.10
N ILE A 39 18.09 -2.56 62.38
CA ILE A 39 19.16 -2.44 61.37
C ILE A 39 19.98 -3.74 61.29
N LEU A 40 20.17 -4.24 60.07
CA LEU A 40 21.04 -5.38 59.78
C LEU A 40 22.28 -4.90 59.02
N ARG A 41 23.47 -5.13 59.60
CA ARG A 41 24.76 -4.70 59.04
C ARG A 41 25.62 -5.88 58.61
N SER A 42 26.41 -5.68 57.56
CA SER A 42 27.54 -6.57 57.23
C SER A 42 28.76 -5.72 56.86
N ASN A 43 29.94 -6.12 57.35
CA ASN A 43 31.17 -5.32 57.21
C ASN A 43 30.99 -3.86 57.69
N ASP A 44 30.25 -3.67 58.78
CA ASP A 44 29.87 -2.36 59.33
C ASP A 44 29.11 -1.43 58.36
N VAL A 45 28.47 -2.00 57.33
CA VAL A 45 27.59 -1.27 56.40
C VAL A 45 26.16 -1.74 56.61
N GLU A 46 25.23 -0.80 56.70
CA GLU A 46 23.80 -1.09 56.73
C GLU A 46 23.37 -1.72 55.40
N ARG A 47 22.73 -2.90 55.47
CA ARG A 47 22.30 -3.65 54.29
C ARG A 47 20.79 -3.72 54.18
N MET A 48 20.12 -3.83 55.32
CA MET A 48 18.68 -3.92 55.41
C MET A 48 18.22 -3.22 56.67
N ARG A 49 17.07 -2.55 56.59
CA ARG A 49 16.37 -2.01 57.74
C ARG A 49 14.89 -2.33 57.72
N ILE A 50 14.30 -2.32 58.90
CA ILE A 50 12.88 -2.09 59.10
C ILE A 50 12.78 -0.73 59.80
N SER A 51 12.20 0.27 59.14
CA SER A 51 12.03 1.61 59.71
C SER A 51 11.10 1.58 60.93
N GLU A 52 11.11 2.66 61.71
CA GLU A 52 10.12 2.85 62.79
C GLU A 52 8.66 2.85 62.31
N SER A 53 8.43 3.13 61.02
CA SER A 53 7.11 3.06 60.38
C SER A 53 6.76 1.66 59.83
N GLY A 54 7.67 0.70 59.95
CA GLY A 54 7.50 -0.68 59.48
C GLY A 54 7.88 -0.94 58.02
N ASN A 55 8.43 0.05 57.31
CA ASN A 55 8.87 -0.12 55.92
C ASN A 55 10.20 -0.87 55.88
N VAL A 56 10.33 -1.81 54.95
CA VAL A 56 11.57 -2.56 54.74
C VAL A 56 12.42 -1.87 53.68
N GLY A 57 13.65 -1.52 54.02
CA GLY A 57 14.66 -1.03 53.09
C GLY A 57 15.74 -2.08 52.85
N ILE A 58 16.13 -2.33 51.61
CA ILE A 58 17.31 -3.12 51.23
C ILE A 58 18.24 -2.23 50.41
N GLY A 59 19.42 -1.95 50.94
CA GLY A 59 20.36 -1.00 50.33
C GLY A 59 19.99 0.49 50.47
N VAL A 60 18.83 0.80 51.09
CA VAL A 60 18.29 2.16 51.23
C VAL A 60 18.07 2.53 52.70
N ASP A 61 18.56 3.70 53.11
CA ASP A 61 18.53 4.15 54.52
C ASP A 61 17.21 4.88 54.89
N ASN A 62 16.37 5.23 53.90
CA ASN A 62 15.09 5.90 54.11
C ASN A 62 13.99 5.32 53.20
N PRO A 63 13.51 4.09 53.47
CA PRO A 63 12.54 3.41 52.62
C PRO A 63 11.21 4.18 52.55
N GLN A 64 10.82 4.62 51.36
CA GLN A 64 9.61 5.43 51.14
C GLN A 64 8.33 4.61 50.99
N THR A 65 8.47 3.29 50.77
CA THR A 65 7.34 2.37 50.60
C THR A 65 7.55 1.11 51.44
N ALA A 66 6.53 0.24 51.51
CA ALA A 66 6.56 -0.96 52.36
C ALA A 66 7.77 -1.87 52.11
N LEU A 67 8.24 -1.94 50.85
CA LEU A 67 9.50 -2.57 50.47
C LEU A 67 10.20 -1.67 49.44
N ASP A 68 11.35 -1.13 49.82
CA ASP A 68 12.17 -0.25 49.01
C ASP A 68 13.56 -0.88 48.82
N VAL A 69 13.99 -1.06 47.57
CA VAL A 69 15.23 -1.77 47.23
C VAL A 69 16.08 -0.90 46.32
N GLU A 70 17.25 -0.50 46.80
CA GLU A 70 18.26 0.19 46.01
C GLU A 70 19.22 -0.84 45.39
N GLY A 71 18.89 -1.28 44.16
CA GLY A 71 19.67 -2.26 43.40
C GLY A 71 18.79 -3.17 42.53
N ASP A 72 19.43 -4.17 41.90
CA ASP A 72 18.73 -5.14 41.06
C ASP A 72 18.05 -6.23 41.90
N ILE A 73 16.81 -6.60 41.51
CA ILE A 73 16.08 -7.73 42.10
C ILE A 73 16.08 -8.88 41.09
N GLN A 74 16.78 -9.97 41.42
CA GLN A 74 16.69 -11.22 40.65
C GLN A 74 15.68 -12.16 41.29
N LEU A 75 14.63 -12.53 40.56
CA LEU A 75 13.60 -13.48 40.99
C LEU A 75 13.65 -14.71 40.09
N THR A 76 13.64 -15.90 40.71
CA THR A 76 13.60 -17.19 39.99
C THR A 76 12.21 -17.81 39.95
N GLY A 77 11.23 -17.20 40.63
CA GLY A 77 9.82 -17.57 40.60
C GLY A 77 8.92 -16.40 40.27
N ASP A 78 7.61 -16.64 40.28
CA ASP A 78 6.61 -15.65 39.88
C ASP A 78 6.44 -14.51 40.89
N ILE A 79 6.18 -13.31 40.39
CA ILE A 79 5.67 -12.19 41.20
C ILE A 79 4.15 -12.34 41.34
N ILE A 80 3.66 -12.58 42.56
CA ILE A 80 2.22 -12.72 42.87
C ILE A 80 1.72 -11.48 43.60
N PHE A 81 0.93 -10.65 42.93
CA PHE A 81 0.17 -9.58 43.57
C PHE A 81 -1.12 -10.15 44.17
N LYS A 82 -1.23 -10.20 45.51
CA LYS A 82 -2.44 -10.65 46.24
C LYS A 82 -3.37 -9.47 46.56
N GLY A 83 -4.67 -9.69 46.52
CA GLY A 83 -5.71 -8.66 46.75
C GLY A 83 -6.55 -8.28 45.53
N TYR A 84 -6.41 -9.03 44.43
CA TYR A 84 -7.20 -8.85 43.21
C TYR A 84 -7.87 -10.18 42.84
N GLU A 85 -8.87 -10.57 43.64
CA GLU A 85 -9.85 -11.56 43.21
C GLU A 85 -10.92 -10.82 42.42
N ASP A 86 -10.71 -10.66 41.12
CA ASP A 86 -11.86 -10.64 40.22
C ASP A 86 -12.12 -12.10 39.86
N LEU A 87 -13.11 -12.71 40.51
CA LEU A 87 -13.43 -14.13 40.43
C LEU A 87 -13.89 -14.58 39.02
N GLN A 88 -13.73 -13.75 37.98
CA GLN A 88 -14.21 -14.02 36.62
C GLN A 88 -13.22 -13.73 35.48
N ASP A 89 -12.02 -13.19 35.72
CA ASP A 89 -11.07 -12.95 34.60
C ASP A 89 -9.62 -13.34 34.97
N PRO A 90 -9.22 -14.61 34.75
CA PRO A 90 -7.92 -15.11 35.16
C PRO A 90 -6.79 -14.84 34.16
N VAL A 91 -7.05 -14.22 32.98
CA VAL A 91 -6.14 -14.45 31.85
C VAL A 91 -5.12 -13.37 31.55
N ASN A 92 -5.25 -12.10 31.95
CA ASN A 92 -4.28 -11.09 31.51
C ASN A 92 -3.95 -10.04 32.59
N ARG A 93 -2.72 -10.12 33.13
CA ARG A 93 -2.12 -9.06 33.96
C ARG A 93 -1.03 -8.38 33.14
N PHE A 94 -1.30 -7.17 32.63
CA PHE A 94 -0.27 -6.37 31.95
C PHE A 94 0.43 -5.48 32.98
N LEU A 95 1.70 -5.75 33.24
CA LEU A 95 2.53 -4.88 34.07
C LEU A 95 2.98 -3.69 33.20
N MET A 96 2.37 -2.52 33.40
CA MET A 96 2.87 -1.28 32.77
C MET A 96 3.95 -0.69 33.66
N ILE A 97 5.15 -0.53 33.11
CA ILE A 97 6.26 0.22 33.72
C ILE A 97 6.35 1.54 32.94
N ASP A 98 6.13 2.67 33.61
CA ASP A 98 6.29 3.98 32.96
C ASP A 98 7.77 4.37 32.80
N LYS A 99 8.05 5.51 32.12
CA LYS A 99 9.42 6.01 31.89
C LYS A 99 10.21 6.31 33.17
N THR A 100 9.56 6.33 34.34
CA THR A 100 10.18 6.55 35.65
C THR A 100 10.38 5.24 36.42
N GLY A 101 10.08 4.08 35.80
CA GLY A 101 10.20 2.77 36.43
C GLY A 101 9.02 2.42 37.36
N LYS A 102 8.01 3.29 37.44
CA LYS A 102 6.85 3.06 38.30
C LYS A 102 5.92 2.05 37.63
N SER A 103 5.71 0.93 38.32
CA SER A 103 4.65 0.01 37.93
C SER A 103 3.32 0.52 38.48
N THR A 104 2.38 0.82 37.58
CA THR A 104 1.03 1.20 37.97
C THR A 104 0.10 0.08 37.52
N SER A 105 -0.55 -0.59 38.46
CA SER A 105 -1.63 -1.51 38.12
C SER A 105 -2.81 -0.66 37.68
N VAL A 106 -2.99 -0.53 36.37
CA VAL A 106 -4.14 0.16 35.81
C VAL A 106 -5.23 -0.89 35.62
N LYS A 107 -6.39 -0.70 36.26
CA LYS A 107 -7.54 -1.58 36.00
C LYS A 107 -7.87 -1.46 34.51
N MET A 108 -8.31 -2.53 33.86
CA MET A 108 -8.72 -2.46 32.45
C MET A 108 -9.74 -1.32 32.21
N LYS A 109 -10.63 -1.06 33.18
CA LYS A 109 -11.58 0.07 33.16
C LYS A 109 -10.93 1.46 33.20
N GLU A 110 -9.77 1.58 33.84
CA GLU A 110 -8.98 2.81 33.94
C GLU A 110 -8.05 2.97 32.73
N MET A 111 -7.56 1.87 32.14
CA MET A 111 -6.85 1.89 30.85
C MET A 111 -7.75 2.44 29.73
N LYS A 112 -9.04 2.10 29.75
CA LYS A 112 -10.06 2.62 28.83
C LYS A 112 -10.20 4.16 28.87
N ALA A 113 -9.82 4.81 29.97
CA ALA A 113 -9.88 6.27 30.11
C ALA A 113 -8.66 7.00 29.52
N PHE A 114 -7.54 6.29 29.29
CA PHE A 114 -6.33 6.85 28.65
C PHE A 114 -6.37 6.78 27.12
N MET A 115 -7.39 6.15 26.55
CA MET A 115 -7.58 6.00 25.11
C MET A 115 -8.52 7.10 24.60
N SER A 116 -7.97 8.27 24.26
CA SER A 116 -8.74 9.37 23.66
C SER A 116 -8.86 9.19 22.14
N TRP A 117 -10.02 8.69 21.70
CA TRP A 117 -10.98 9.34 20.78
C TRP A 117 -10.53 10.04 19.48
N GLU A 118 -9.70 9.45 18.62
CA GLU A 118 -9.75 9.84 17.18
C GLU A 118 -10.12 8.72 16.20
N ASP A 119 -10.02 7.42 16.52
CA ASP A 119 -10.35 6.36 15.56
C ASP A 119 -11.20 5.19 16.12
N CYS A 120 -12.52 5.39 16.10
CA CYS A 120 -13.63 4.39 16.01
C CYS A 120 -14.55 4.13 17.23
N TYR A 121 -15.82 4.57 17.08
CA TYR A 121 -17.07 4.16 17.77
C TYR A 121 -18.14 3.89 16.66
N ASP A 122 -19.21 3.07 16.77
CA ASP A 122 -20.34 3.06 17.72
C ASP A 122 -21.16 1.73 17.57
N ILE A 123 -21.77 1.20 18.63
CA ILE A 123 -22.97 0.33 18.49
C ILE A 123 -24.06 0.89 19.42
N GLN A 124 -25.31 0.78 18.94
CA GLN A 124 -26.57 1.30 19.48
C GLN A 124 -27.46 0.18 20.10
N ASP A 125 -27.74 0.20 21.41
CA ASP A 125 -28.22 -0.86 22.37
C ASP A 125 -28.05 -0.66 23.93
N GLN A 126 -29.04 -0.05 24.58
CA GLN A 126 -28.82 0.88 25.69
C GLN A 126 -28.26 0.35 27.05
N ILE A 127 -27.05 0.75 27.48
CA ILE A 127 -26.52 0.61 28.86
C ILE A 127 -27.03 1.73 29.76
N THR A 128 -27.66 1.37 30.88
CA THR A 128 -28.20 2.35 31.82
C THR A 128 -27.18 2.72 32.90
N PHE A 129 -26.82 4.01 33.04
CA PHE A 129 -26.21 4.53 34.26
C PHE A 129 -27.22 5.42 34.98
N ASN A 130 -27.48 5.15 36.26
CA ASN A 130 -28.40 5.93 37.11
C ASN A 130 -29.84 6.13 36.58
N GLY A 131 -30.35 5.22 35.74
CA GLY A 131 -31.74 5.24 35.28
C GLY A 131 -31.98 5.75 33.86
N GLU A 132 -30.96 6.12 33.09
CA GLU A 132 -31.11 6.42 31.65
C GLU A 132 -30.32 5.44 30.78
N THR A 133 -31.05 4.73 29.91
CA THR A 133 -30.59 3.74 28.93
C THR A 133 -29.73 4.43 27.81
N GLY A 134 -28.53 3.90 27.46
CA GLY A 134 -27.73 4.26 26.25
C GLY A 134 -26.49 3.37 25.98
N THR A 135 -26.22 2.89 24.77
CA THR A 135 -25.42 1.67 24.46
C THR A 135 -23.92 1.79 24.36
N THR A 136 -23.25 0.64 24.55
CA THR A 136 -21.85 0.44 24.22
C THR A 136 -21.59 -0.52 23.06
N THR A 137 -20.52 -0.28 22.32
CA THR A 137 -19.65 -1.36 21.85
C THR A 137 -18.19 -1.01 21.99
N ILE A 138 -17.45 -2.08 22.29
CA ILE A 138 -16.03 -2.17 22.55
C ILE A 138 -15.30 -2.38 21.23
N VAL A 139 -14.18 -1.69 21.03
CA VAL A 139 -13.08 -2.24 20.22
C VAL A 139 -11.72 -1.87 20.82
N ALA A 140 -10.78 -2.84 20.83
CA ALA A 140 -9.40 -2.72 21.26
C ALA A 140 -8.43 -2.46 20.08
N GLY A 141 -7.42 -1.60 20.28
CA GLY A 141 -6.29 -1.40 19.37
C GLY A 141 -4.94 -1.54 20.08
N THR A 142 -4.02 -2.32 19.52
CA THR A 142 -2.63 -2.49 19.99
C THR A 142 -1.67 -1.58 19.23
N TYR A 143 -0.90 -0.75 19.92
CA TYR A 143 0.26 -0.07 19.34
C TYR A 143 1.39 -1.09 19.10
N ALA A 144 1.73 -1.35 17.84
CA ALA A 144 2.87 -2.19 17.50
C ALA A 144 4.17 -1.39 17.73
N SER A 145 4.77 -1.52 18.91
CA SER A 145 6.13 -1.03 19.15
C SER A 145 7.12 -1.87 18.35
N TRP A 146 8.02 -1.20 17.63
CA TRP A 146 9.03 -1.79 16.77
C TRP A 146 10.12 -2.47 17.61
N ALA A 147 10.11 -3.81 17.70
CA ALA A 147 11.18 -4.57 18.34
C ALA A 147 12.29 -4.93 17.33
N PRO A 148 13.58 -4.85 17.71
CA PRO A 148 14.69 -5.30 16.87
C PRO A 148 14.71 -6.84 16.79
N ARG A 149 15.10 -7.33 15.60
CA ARG A 149 15.12 -8.75 15.18
C ARG A 149 15.74 -9.71 16.19
N ILE A 150 15.10 -10.88 16.33
CA ILE A 150 15.76 -12.15 16.66
C ILE A 150 15.53 -13.12 15.48
N GLN A 151 16.55 -13.90 15.17
CA GLN A 151 16.66 -14.82 14.03
C GLN A 151 15.38 -15.64 13.76
N GLY A 152 14.89 -15.55 12.52
CA GLY A 152 14.31 -16.71 11.84
C GLY A 152 12.91 -17.14 12.26
N THR A 153 11.96 -16.23 12.51
CA THR A 153 10.53 -16.49 12.22
C THR A 153 9.80 -15.14 12.11
N LYS A 154 8.80 -15.07 11.24
CA LYS A 154 8.21 -13.84 10.67
C LYS A 154 7.72 -12.85 11.74
N SER A 155 8.10 -11.58 11.63
CA SER A 155 7.33 -10.46 12.17
C SER A 155 6.01 -10.39 11.40
N ILE A 156 4.95 -10.98 11.93
CA ILE A 156 3.61 -10.79 11.37
C ILE A 156 3.02 -9.58 12.10
N LEU A 157 2.92 -8.47 11.36
CA LEU A 157 2.08 -7.36 11.72
C LEU A 157 0.62 -7.85 11.65
N TYR A 158 0.02 -8.16 12.80
CA TYR A 158 -1.39 -8.54 12.90
C TYR A 158 -2.15 -7.39 13.54
N THR A 159 -3.03 -6.79 12.76
CA THR A 159 -3.95 -5.76 13.22
C THR A 159 -5.32 -6.42 13.31
N GLY A 160 -5.81 -6.62 14.53
CA GLY A 160 -7.06 -7.34 14.79
C GLY A 160 -8.24 -6.77 13.99
N SER A 161 -9.24 -7.62 13.76
CA SER A 161 -10.34 -7.44 12.80
C SER A 161 -11.37 -6.36 13.14
N GLU A 162 -11.19 -5.58 14.19
CA GLU A 162 -12.23 -4.67 14.68
C GLU A 162 -11.80 -3.20 14.74
N CYS A 163 -10.50 -2.88 14.74
CA CYS A 163 -9.99 -1.50 14.72
C CYS A 163 -9.21 -1.24 13.42
N PRO A 164 -9.41 -0.08 12.75
CA PRO A 164 -8.51 0.32 11.68
C PRO A 164 -7.12 0.55 12.29
N ALA A 165 -6.17 -0.32 11.96
CA ALA A 165 -4.81 -0.14 12.42
C ALA A 165 -4.00 0.67 11.42
N TRP A 166 -3.18 1.53 11.99
CA TRP A 166 -2.25 2.38 11.27
C TRP A 166 -0.86 1.75 11.34
N VAL A 167 -0.20 1.69 10.20
CA VAL A 167 1.10 1.04 10.03
C VAL A 167 2.06 2.08 9.51
N GLY A 168 2.85 2.68 10.40
CA GLY A 168 3.98 3.53 10.02
C GLY A 168 5.23 2.69 9.81
N ILE A 169 5.90 2.80 8.65
CA ILE A 169 7.22 2.25 8.37
C ILE A 169 8.21 3.40 8.16
N GLY A 170 9.15 3.58 9.08
CA GLY A 170 10.09 4.70 9.03
C GLY A 170 9.52 6.01 9.62
N THR A 171 8.35 5.93 10.25
CA THR A 171 7.68 7.03 10.98
C THR A 171 6.96 6.45 12.20
N ASP A 172 6.95 7.19 13.30
CA ASP A 172 6.15 6.92 14.50
C ASP A 172 4.81 7.68 14.50
N LEU A 173 4.61 8.58 13.54
CA LEU A 173 3.41 9.38 13.31
C LEU A 173 2.91 9.13 11.87
N PRO A 174 2.29 7.98 11.58
CA PRO A 174 1.74 7.71 10.25
C PRO A 174 0.59 8.66 9.91
N MET A 175 0.61 9.25 8.71
CA MET A 175 -0.41 10.19 8.23
C MET A 175 -1.56 9.50 7.47
N THR A 176 -1.45 8.19 7.23
CA THR A 176 -2.47 7.33 6.62
C THR A 176 -2.38 5.91 7.19
N LYS A 177 -3.36 5.05 6.90
CA LYS A 177 -3.43 3.67 7.42
C LYS A 177 -2.18 2.83 7.14
N LEU A 178 -1.48 3.08 6.03
CA LEU A 178 -0.15 2.54 5.76
C LEU A 178 0.73 3.69 5.27
N ASP A 179 1.60 4.19 6.14
CA ASP A 179 2.54 5.27 5.83
C ASP A 179 3.97 4.73 5.81
N VAL A 180 4.69 4.92 4.70
CA VAL A 180 6.04 4.38 4.52
C VAL A 180 6.97 5.53 4.12
N ILE A 181 7.83 5.94 5.05
CA ILE A 181 8.92 6.88 4.78
C ILE A 181 10.18 6.06 4.44
N GLY A 182 10.46 5.90 3.14
CA GLY A 182 11.64 5.21 2.63
C GLY A 182 11.35 4.27 1.45
N ALA A 183 12.27 3.34 1.17
CA ALA A 183 12.12 2.38 0.07
C ALA A 183 11.55 1.04 0.56
N GLY A 184 10.48 0.57 -0.09
CA GLY A 184 9.92 -0.77 0.11
C GLY A 184 10.41 -1.77 -0.93
N ARG A 185 10.78 -3.00 -0.51
CA ARG A 185 11.10 -4.11 -1.42
C ARG A 185 10.11 -5.25 -1.23
N PHE A 186 9.34 -5.56 -2.27
CA PHE A 186 8.40 -6.68 -2.30
C PHE A 186 8.96 -7.81 -3.17
N THR A 187 9.19 -8.99 -2.58
CA THR A 187 9.71 -10.17 -3.32
C THR A 187 8.60 -11.06 -3.89
N LYS A 188 7.34 -10.70 -3.63
CA LYS A 188 6.13 -11.31 -4.16
C LYS A 188 5.18 -10.19 -4.60
N GLY A 189 4.08 -10.56 -5.27
CA GLY A 189 3.06 -9.60 -5.71
C GLY A 189 2.47 -8.79 -4.54
N VAL A 190 2.15 -7.53 -4.82
CA VAL A 190 1.45 -6.62 -3.90
C VAL A 190 -0.03 -6.66 -4.26
N LYS A 191 -0.89 -7.01 -3.29
CA LYS A 191 -2.35 -6.92 -3.44
C LYS A 191 -2.82 -5.62 -2.81
N ILE A 192 -3.59 -4.83 -3.55
CA ILE A 192 -4.12 -3.54 -3.11
C ILE A 192 -5.63 -3.60 -3.27
N GLY A 193 -6.36 -3.33 -2.20
CA GLY A 193 -7.81 -3.46 -2.15
C GLY A 193 -8.30 -4.20 -0.90
N GLU A 194 -9.60 -4.11 -0.67
CA GLU A 194 -10.27 -4.74 0.47
C GLU A 194 -11.13 -5.90 -0.02
N GLN A 195 -11.11 -7.01 0.74
CA GLN A 195 -11.65 -8.31 0.31
C GLN A 195 -13.18 -8.28 0.04
N HIS A 196 -13.89 -7.25 0.49
CA HIS A 196 -15.35 -7.19 0.49
C HIS A 196 -15.96 -6.03 -0.32
N ILE A 197 -15.15 -5.29 -1.10
CA ILE A 197 -15.67 -4.24 -1.99
C ILE A 197 -15.37 -4.56 -3.46
N GLU A 198 -16.41 -4.48 -4.29
CA GLU A 198 -16.35 -4.71 -5.74
C GLU A 198 -15.43 -3.70 -6.47
N LYS A 199 -15.06 -2.60 -5.82
CA LYS A 199 -14.21 -1.53 -6.37
C LYS A 199 -12.86 -1.43 -5.66
N SER A 200 -12.16 -2.56 -5.59
CA SER A 200 -10.75 -2.58 -5.15
C SER A 200 -9.83 -2.19 -6.30
N GLY A 201 -8.95 -1.20 -6.09
CA GLY A 201 -8.01 -0.74 -7.11
C GLY A 201 -6.83 0.04 -6.53
N LEU A 202 -5.81 0.27 -7.36
CA LEU A 202 -4.68 1.13 -7.03
C LEU A 202 -5.07 2.59 -7.33
N TYR A 203 -5.32 3.37 -6.29
CA TYR A 203 -5.50 4.83 -6.38
C TYR A 203 -4.16 5.52 -6.10
N ILE A 204 -3.64 6.26 -7.09
CA ILE A 204 -2.40 7.03 -6.97
C ILE A 204 -2.77 8.51 -7.07
N GLU A 205 -2.63 9.24 -5.96
CA GLU A 205 -2.78 10.69 -5.93
C GLU A 205 -1.42 11.33 -5.66
N ASN A 206 -1.14 12.43 -6.36
CA ASN A 206 0.10 13.18 -6.18
C ASN A 206 -0.08 14.15 -5.00
N TYR A 207 0.59 13.90 -3.88
CA TYR A 207 0.54 14.80 -2.73
C TYR A 207 1.40 16.05 -2.98
N ILE A 208 0.74 17.19 -3.17
CA ILE A 208 1.40 18.49 -3.31
C ILE A 208 1.70 19.02 -1.91
N ASN A 209 2.96 18.95 -1.48
CA ASN A 209 3.39 19.64 -0.27
C ASN A 209 3.58 21.14 -0.58
N SER A 210 2.55 21.94 -0.32
CA SER A 210 2.60 23.40 -0.52
C SER A 210 3.22 24.11 0.68
N ASN A 211 4.48 23.79 1.00
CA ASN A 211 5.26 24.58 1.94
C ASN A 211 6.05 25.63 1.15
N GLY A 212 5.43 26.81 0.97
CA GLY A 212 6.05 28.06 0.50
C GLY A 212 7.31 27.96 -0.39
N SER A 213 7.13 28.26 -1.67
CA SER A 213 8.15 28.51 -2.72
C SER A 213 8.76 27.32 -3.47
N ASN A 214 8.70 26.06 -3.01
CA ASN A 214 9.19 24.91 -3.79
C ASN A 214 8.17 23.76 -3.80
N THR A 215 7.30 23.75 -4.82
CA THR A 215 6.48 22.57 -5.15
C THR A 215 7.37 21.48 -5.74
N THR A 216 7.66 20.43 -4.97
CA THR A 216 8.27 19.21 -5.52
C THR A 216 7.19 18.39 -6.21
N TYR A 217 7.16 18.43 -7.54
CA TYR A 217 6.33 17.52 -8.33
C TYR A 217 7.00 16.15 -8.38
N PHE A 218 6.21 15.08 -8.20
CA PHE A 218 6.60 13.80 -8.77
C PHE A 218 6.50 13.93 -10.30
N ASP A 219 7.64 13.94 -11.00
CA ASP A 219 7.70 13.96 -12.47
C ASP A 219 7.05 12.71 -13.09
N HIS A 220 6.97 11.61 -12.33
CA HIS A 220 6.51 10.30 -12.78
C HIS A 220 5.57 9.67 -11.75
N LEU A 221 4.36 9.31 -12.18
CA LEU A 221 3.35 8.63 -11.36
C LEU A 221 3.64 7.12 -11.26
N ILE A 222 4.02 6.51 -12.38
CA ILE A 222 4.43 5.10 -12.43
C ILE A 222 5.73 5.01 -13.23
N MET A 223 6.72 4.28 -12.72
CA MET A 223 7.96 4.01 -13.42
C MET A 223 8.41 2.57 -13.15
N VAL A 224 8.49 1.78 -14.22
CA VAL A 224 9.03 0.42 -14.21
C VAL A 224 10.34 0.43 -14.99
N LYS A 225 11.41 -0.07 -14.36
CA LYS A 225 12.73 -0.21 -14.97
C LYS A 225 13.17 -1.67 -14.96
N ASP A 226 14.00 -2.04 -15.93
CA ASP A 226 14.76 -3.29 -15.90
C ASP A 226 15.94 -3.21 -14.91
N GLU A 227 16.62 -4.34 -14.72
CA GLU A 227 17.75 -4.47 -13.78
C GLU A 227 18.92 -3.54 -14.10
N SER A 228 19.07 -3.14 -15.36
CA SER A 228 20.09 -2.20 -15.84
C SER A 228 19.64 -0.74 -15.72
N GLY A 229 18.44 -0.48 -15.20
CA GLY A 229 17.85 0.85 -15.09
C GLY A 229 17.17 1.36 -16.36
N GLY A 230 17.07 0.53 -17.41
CA GLY A 230 16.35 0.83 -18.64
C GLY A 230 14.85 0.92 -18.41
N LYS A 231 14.18 1.90 -19.05
CA LYS A 231 12.74 2.14 -18.86
C LYS A 231 11.93 1.06 -19.60
N LEU A 232 10.93 0.49 -18.91
CA LEU A 232 10.00 -0.51 -19.46
C LEU A 232 8.59 0.08 -19.63
N LEU A 233 8.10 0.76 -18.59
CA LEU A 233 6.80 1.43 -18.55
C LEU A 233 6.94 2.73 -17.75
N GLN A 234 6.35 3.82 -18.21
CA GLN A 234 6.36 5.12 -17.55
C GLN A 234 5.02 5.82 -17.76
N LEU A 235 4.39 6.27 -16.68
CA LEU A 235 3.24 7.19 -16.70
C LEU A 235 3.67 8.51 -16.05
N ASN A 236 3.63 9.57 -16.84
CA ASN A 236 3.92 10.93 -16.39
C ASN A 236 2.73 11.58 -15.68
N ASN A 237 2.99 12.68 -14.97
CA ASN A 237 1.96 13.52 -14.36
C ASN A 237 1.05 14.25 -15.37
N ASP A 238 1.50 14.42 -16.62
CA ASP A 238 0.71 14.97 -17.74
C ASP A 238 -0.16 13.92 -18.44
N GLY A 239 -0.16 12.67 -17.95
CA GLY A 239 -0.92 11.56 -18.51
C GLY A 239 -0.22 10.82 -19.66
N LEU A 240 0.98 11.24 -20.08
CA LEU A 240 1.72 10.53 -21.13
C LEU A 240 2.16 9.14 -20.66
N LEU A 241 1.63 8.11 -21.33
CA LEU A 241 2.07 6.73 -21.17
C LEU A 241 3.19 6.41 -22.17
N ARG A 242 4.29 5.86 -21.68
CA ARG A 242 5.38 5.30 -22.48
C ARG A 242 5.56 3.85 -22.11
N ALA A 243 5.53 2.97 -23.11
CA ALA A 243 5.79 1.54 -22.95
C ALA A 243 6.76 1.09 -24.03
N ARG A 244 7.62 0.12 -23.72
CA ARG A 244 8.53 -0.49 -24.70
C ARG A 244 7.76 -1.31 -25.74
N GLU A 245 6.69 -1.96 -25.32
CA GLU A 245 5.83 -2.80 -26.16
C GLU A 245 4.41 -2.80 -25.59
N ILE A 246 3.42 -2.76 -26.48
CA ILE A 246 1.99 -2.88 -26.14
C ILE A 246 1.40 -3.92 -27.08
N LYS A 247 0.87 -5.00 -26.52
CA LYS A 247 0.06 -5.96 -27.27
C LYS A 247 -1.41 -5.67 -26.99
N VAL A 248 -2.20 -5.45 -28.04
CA VAL A 248 -3.64 -5.23 -27.94
C VAL A 248 -4.34 -6.45 -28.52
N ASP A 249 -5.09 -7.18 -27.69
CA ASP A 249 -5.84 -8.35 -28.11
C ASP A 249 -7.20 -7.89 -28.66
N LEU A 250 -7.33 -7.82 -29.99
CA LEU A 250 -8.57 -7.50 -30.70
C LEU A 250 -9.22 -8.78 -31.23
N GLU A 251 -10.56 -8.84 -31.23
CA GLU A 251 -11.30 -10.04 -31.65
C GLU A 251 -11.24 -10.32 -33.16
N ALA A 252 -11.13 -9.27 -33.99
CA ALA A 252 -11.11 -9.42 -35.45
C ALA A 252 -10.20 -8.36 -36.10
N TRP A 253 -9.27 -8.84 -36.94
CA TRP A 253 -8.44 -8.03 -37.81
C TRP A 253 -9.15 -7.80 -39.16
N PRO A 254 -8.96 -6.66 -39.84
CA PRO A 254 -9.83 -6.26 -40.95
C PRO A 254 -9.71 -7.04 -42.26
N ASP A 255 -9.03 -8.19 -42.30
CA ASP A 255 -8.90 -9.07 -43.48
C ASP A 255 -10.23 -9.41 -44.19
N TYR A 256 -11.37 -9.27 -43.48
CA TYR A 256 -12.71 -9.40 -44.05
C TYR A 256 -12.98 -8.43 -45.20
N VAL A 257 -12.21 -7.35 -45.35
CA VAL A 257 -12.30 -6.43 -46.50
C VAL A 257 -12.02 -7.16 -47.81
N PHE A 258 -11.23 -8.24 -47.78
CA PHE A 258 -10.90 -9.05 -48.94
C PHE A 258 -11.84 -10.25 -49.17
N GLU A 259 -12.84 -10.48 -48.31
CA GLU A 259 -13.75 -11.62 -48.45
C GLU A 259 -14.77 -11.45 -49.58
N GLU A 260 -15.15 -12.57 -50.20
CA GLU A 260 -16.21 -12.62 -51.22
C GLU A 260 -17.57 -12.24 -50.61
N GLY A 261 -17.94 -10.96 -50.73
CA GLY A 261 -19.17 -10.40 -50.15
C GLY A 261 -18.98 -9.05 -49.47
N TYR A 262 -17.74 -8.60 -49.31
CA TYR A 262 -17.48 -7.26 -48.78
C TYR A 262 -18.03 -6.16 -49.70
N ASN A 263 -18.87 -5.28 -49.15
CA ASN A 263 -19.52 -4.23 -49.91
C ASN A 263 -18.64 -2.96 -49.95
N LEU A 264 -17.68 -2.94 -50.88
CA LEU A 264 -16.83 -1.78 -51.11
C LEU A 264 -17.66 -0.58 -51.57
N ILE A 265 -17.62 0.52 -50.82
CA ILE A 265 -18.40 1.73 -51.12
C ILE A 265 -17.86 2.39 -52.39
N PRO A 266 -18.67 2.62 -53.44
CA PRO A 266 -18.17 3.30 -54.64
C PRO A 266 -17.58 4.69 -54.32
N LEU A 267 -16.43 5.03 -54.94
CA LEU A 267 -15.68 6.28 -54.67
C LEU A 267 -16.53 7.56 -54.79
N ASN A 268 -17.55 7.57 -55.64
CA ASN A 268 -18.48 8.70 -55.75
C ASN A 268 -19.30 8.90 -54.46
N LYS A 269 -19.75 7.82 -53.82
CA LYS A 269 -20.46 7.88 -52.54
C LYS A 269 -19.52 8.24 -51.40
N VAL A 270 -18.29 7.72 -51.40
CA VAL A 270 -17.26 8.11 -50.43
C VAL A 270 -16.98 9.61 -50.53
N LYS A 271 -16.83 10.14 -51.75
CA LYS A 271 -16.66 11.57 -51.99
C LYS A 271 -17.81 12.40 -51.42
N SER A 272 -19.06 12.03 -51.71
CA SER A 272 -20.23 12.72 -51.15
C SER A 272 -20.26 12.66 -49.62
N PHE A 273 -19.89 11.54 -49.01
CA PHE A 273 -19.82 11.41 -47.56
C PHE A 273 -18.78 12.36 -46.95
N ILE A 274 -17.59 12.47 -47.55
CA ILE A 274 -16.53 13.38 -47.09
C ILE A 274 -16.97 14.84 -47.25
N GLU A 275 -17.63 15.19 -48.36
CA GLU A 275 -18.14 16.55 -48.59
C GLU A 275 -19.22 16.95 -47.56
N GLU A 276 -20.01 16.00 -47.07
CA GLU A 276 -21.06 16.23 -46.08
C GLU A 276 -20.54 16.20 -44.63
N ASN A 277 -19.65 15.25 -44.29
CA ASN A 277 -19.26 14.97 -42.91
C ASN A 277 -17.83 15.42 -42.56
N GLY A 278 -16.98 15.67 -43.56
CA GLY A 278 -15.60 16.14 -43.35
C GLY A 278 -14.61 15.07 -42.88
N HIS A 279 -15.02 13.80 -42.84
CA HIS A 279 -14.16 12.65 -42.49
C HIS A 279 -14.54 11.41 -43.32
N LEU A 280 -13.74 10.34 -43.21
CA LEU A 280 -13.98 9.07 -43.89
C LEU A 280 -15.11 8.28 -43.22
N PRO A 281 -15.85 7.44 -43.98
CA PRO A 281 -16.80 6.49 -43.41
C PRO A 281 -16.12 5.56 -42.38
N ASN A 282 -16.82 5.28 -41.28
CA ASN A 282 -16.36 4.47 -40.14
C ASN A 282 -15.12 5.02 -39.39
N VAL A 283 -14.64 6.22 -39.74
CA VAL A 283 -13.59 6.91 -38.99
C VAL A 283 -14.23 7.99 -38.12
N PRO A 284 -13.96 8.03 -36.80
CA PRO A 284 -14.51 9.06 -35.93
C PRO A 284 -14.04 10.45 -36.35
N SER A 285 -14.90 11.44 -36.13
CA SER A 285 -14.61 12.84 -36.40
C SER A 285 -13.56 13.39 -35.43
N ALA A 286 -12.88 14.47 -35.82
CA ALA A 286 -11.91 15.14 -34.93
C ALA A 286 -12.56 15.60 -33.61
N GLN A 287 -13.82 16.04 -33.65
CA GLN A 287 -14.56 16.49 -32.47
C GLN A 287 -14.85 15.34 -31.49
N GLU A 288 -15.19 14.15 -32.01
CA GLU A 288 -15.40 12.95 -31.18
C GLU A 288 -14.09 12.51 -30.52
N ILE A 289 -12.98 12.51 -31.26
CA ILE A 289 -11.65 12.14 -30.73
C ILE A 289 -11.19 13.12 -29.65
N GLU A 290 -11.43 14.43 -29.83
CA GLU A 290 -11.07 15.44 -28.83
C GLU A 290 -11.87 15.31 -27.53
N ALA A 291 -13.15 14.92 -27.61
CA ALA A 291 -14.02 14.77 -26.45
C ALA A 291 -13.76 13.47 -25.68
N ASP A 292 -13.71 12.34 -26.39
CA ASP A 292 -13.76 11.00 -25.79
C ASP A 292 -12.42 10.24 -25.86
N GLY A 293 -11.43 10.80 -26.56
CA GLY A 293 -10.19 10.11 -26.88
C GLY A 293 -10.38 9.01 -27.94
N VAL A 294 -9.33 8.23 -28.18
CA VAL A 294 -9.40 7.11 -29.13
C VAL A 294 -8.73 5.86 -28.55
N ASN A 295 -9.37 4.71 -28.72
CA ASN A 295 -8.75 3.43 -28.40
C ASN A 295 -7.66 3.12 -29.43
N LEU A 296 -6.41 2.95 -28.98
CA LEU A 296 -5.27 2.72 -29.87
C LEU A 296 -5.41 1.46 -30.73
N GLY A 297 -6.02 0.40 -30.19
CA GLY A 297 -6.31 -0.83 -30.92
C GLY A 297 -7.35 -0.62 -32.00
N GLU A 298 -8.47 0.02 -31.67
CA GLU A 298 -9.53 0.30 -32.65
C GLU A 298 -9.03 1.27 -33.72
N ALA A 299 -8.27 2.30 -33.36
CA ALA A 299 -7.65 3.21 -34.33
C ALA A 299 -6.71 2.48 -35.31
N ALA A 300 -5.88 1.56 -34.79
CA ALA A 300 -5.01 0.74 -35.63
C ALA A 300 -5.82 -0.17 -36.57
N LYS A 301 -6.89 -0.78 -36.06
CA LYS A 301 -7.80 -1.62 -36.84
C LYS A 301 -8.52 -0.83 -37.94
N THR A 302 -9.15 0.30 -37.61
CA THR A 302 -9.81 1.16 -38.59
C THR A 302 -8.83 1.67 -39.64
N SER A 303 -7.61 2.03 -39.22
CA SER A 303 -6.54 2.44 -40.15
C SER A 303 -6.21 1.32 -41.15
N MET A 304 -6.08 0.09 -40.67
CA MET A 304 -5.83 -1.07 -41.53
C MET A 304 -7.01 -1.36 -42.46
N GLU A 305 -8.26 -1.29 -41.96
CA GLU A 305 -9.46 -1.42 -42.80
C GLU A 305 -9.44 -0.41 -43.96
N LYS A 306 -9.10 0.86 -43.69
CA LYS A 306 -9.01 1.86 -44.76
C LYS A 306 -7.84 1.62 -45.71
N ILE A 307 -6.71 1.09 -45.23
CA ILE A 307 -5.58 0.72 -46.10
C ILE A 307 -5.98 -0.43 -47.05
N GLU A 308 -6.74 -1.40 -46.55
CA GLU A 308 -7.24 -2.53 -47.36
C GLU A 308 -8.29 -2.07 -48.38
N GLU A 309 -9.24 -1.22 -47.99
CA GLU A 309 -10.18 -0.60 -48.93
C GLU A 309 -9.48 0.22 -50.02
N LEU A 310 -8.48 1.02 -49.63
CA LEU A 310 -7.65 1.77 -50.58
C LEU A 310 -6.91 0.84 -51.55
N THR A 311 -6.45 -0.31 -51.07
CA THR A 311 -5.81 -1.33 -51.90
C THR A 311 -6.80 -1.88 -52.94
N LEU A 312 -8.05 -2.15 -52.56
CA LEU A 312 -9.09 -2.58 -53.50
C LEU A 312 -9.40 -1.52 -54.57
N TYR A 313 -9.51 -0.23 -54.18
CA TYR A 313 -9.70 0.84 -55.19
C TYR A 313 -8.51 0.96 -56.13
N LEU A 314 -7.28 0.77 -55.64
CA LEU A 314 -6.07 0.82 -56.48
C LEU A 314 -6.04 -0.33 -57.48
N LEU A 315 -6.42 -1.55 -57.08
CA LEU A 315 -6.56 -2.68 -57.99
C LEU A 315 -7.63 -2.39 -59.05
N GLU A 316 -8.81 -1.89 -58.65
CA GLU A 316 -9.87 -1.51 -59.59
C GLU A 316 -9.42 -0.44 -60.59
N ILE A 317 -8.63 0.54 -60.13
CA ILE A 317 -8.07 1.60 -60.99
C ILE A 317 -7.03 1.01 -61.93
N ASN A 318 -6.14 0.12 -61.46
CA ASN A 318 -5.13 -0.52 -62.30
C ASN A 318 -5.79 -1.31 -63.44
N ASP A 319 -6.80 -2.11 -63.13
CA ASP A 319 -7.56 -2.87 -64.14
C ASP A 319 -8.21 -1.93 -65.16
N LYS A 320 -8.77 -0.79 -64.73
CA LYS A 320 -9.32 0.22 -65.64
C LYS A 320 -8.26 0.85 -66.52
N VAL A 321 -7.07 1.11 -66.00
CA VAL A 321 -5.94 1.67 -66.76
C VAL A 321 -5.46 0.68 -67.80
N GLU A 322 -5.26 -0.59 -67.45
CA GLU A 322 -4.86 -1.65 -68.39
C GLU A 322 -5.88 -1.80 -69.53
N ASN A 323 -7.17 -1.86 -69.19
CA ASN A 323 -8.24 -1.92 -70.20
C ASN A 323 -8.26 -0.68 -71.11
N GLN A 324 -7.97 0.51 -70.58
CA GLN A 324 -7.87 1.73 -71.38
C GLN A 324 -6.65 1.71 -72.31
N GLU A 325 -5.51 1.20 -71.85
CA GLU A 325 -4.30 1.05 -72.66
C GLU A 325 -4.51 0.04 -73.80
N GLU A 326 -5.20 -1.07 -73.54
CA GLU A 326 -5.58 -2.03 -74.59
C GLU A 326 -6.50 -1.38 -75.63
N LEU A 327 -7.54 -0.66 -75.20
CA LEU A 327 -8.44 0.05 -76.10
C LEU A 327 -7.71 1.11 -76.94
N LEU A 328 -6.80 1.86 -76.33
CA LEU A 328 -5.96 2.84 -77.03
C LEU A 328 -5.05 2.17 -78.07
N ASN A 329 -4.46 1.02 -77.73
CA ASN A 329 -3.66 0.24 -78.65
C ASN A 329 -4.48 -0.25 -79.85
N GLU A 330 -5.71 -0.73 -79.63
CA GLU A 330 -6.62 -1.11 -80.72
C GLU A 330 -7.01 0.08 -81.60
N GLN A 331 -7.40 1.21 -80.99
CA GLN A 331 -7.71 2.44 -81.74
C GLN A 331 -6.52 2.90 -82.57
N SER A 332 -5.30 2.82 -82.04
CA SER A 332 -4.08 3.18 -82.76
C SER A 332 -3.84 2.28 -83.99
N LYS A 333 -4.15 0.98 -83.90
CA LYS A 333 -4.06 0.04 -85.03
C LYS A 333 -5.09 0.36 -86.10
N LEU A 334 -6.34 0.63 -85.70
CA LEU A 334 -7.42 0.99 -86.63
C LEU A 334 -7.10 2.30 -87.37
N LEU A 335 -6.60 3.31 -86.66
CA LEU A 335 -6.17 4.57 -87.26
C LEU A 335 -5.06 4.38 -88.31
N ARG A 336 -4.10 3.48 -88.05
CA ARG A 336 -3.06 3.14 -89.04
C ARG A 336 -3.66 2.51 -90.30
N GLN A 337 -4.58 1.56 -90.15
CA GLN A 337 -5.27 0.92 -91.29
C GLN A 337 -6.11 1.91 -92.09
N GLN A 338 -6.80 2.83 -91.41
CA GLN A 338 -7.55 3.91 -92.07
C GLN A 338 -6.61 4.82 -92.85
N ASN A 339 -5.49 5.25 -92.26
CA ASN A 339 -4.50 6.08 -92.94
C ASN A 339 -3.90 5.37 -94.17
N GLU A 340 -3.61 4.07 -94.10
CA GLU A 340 -3.16 3.29 -95.26
C GLU A 340 -4.24 3.20 -96.35
N THR A 341 -5.50 2.95 -95.96
CA THR A 341 -6.63 2.90 -96.89
C THR A 341 -6.82 4.23 -97.60
N ILE A 342 -6.74 5.34 -96.85
CA ILE A 342 -6.82 6.70 -97.40
C ILE A 342 -5.66 6.95 -98.38
N ARG A 343 -4.43 6.51 -98.04
CA ARG A 343 -3.27 6.64 -98.95
C ARG A 343 -3.52 5.91 -100.27
N LEU A 344 -3.97 4.66 -100.22
CA LEU A 344 -4.29 3.87 -101.41
C LEU A 344 -5.41 4.48 -102.24
N GLN A 345 -6.45 5.04 -101.60
CA GLN A 345 -7.51 5.77 -102.28
C GLN A 345 -6.97 7.03 -102.99
N GLN A 346 -6.07 7.78 -102.34
CA GLN A 346 -5.43 8.96 -102.94
C GLN A 346 -4.56 8.58 -104.15
N GLU A 347 -3.79 7.50 -104.05
CA GLU A 347 -2.99 6.95 -105.16
C GLU A 347 -3.88 6.55 -106.35
N LEU A 348 -4.97 5.82 -106.10
CA LEU A 348 -5.94 5.42 -107.13
C LEU A 348 -6.60 6.64 -107.80
N ILE A 349 -7.00 7.65 -107.03
CA ILE A 349 -7.55 8.90 -107.58
C ILE A 349 -6.54 9.59 -108.50
N LEU A 350 -5.26 9.58 -108.15
CA LEU A 350 -4.20 10.16 -108.96
C LEU A 350 -4.04 9.41 -110.29
N GLU A 351 -4.07 8.08 -110.26
CA GLU A 351 -4.04 7.24 -111.47
C GLU A 351 -5.25 7.49 -112.37
N LEU A 352 -6.46 7.55 -111.80
CA LEU A 352 -7.69 7.84 -112.55
C LEU A 352 -7.67 9.24 -113.20
N LYS A 353 -7.12 10.25 -112.51
CA LYS A 353 -6.89 11.60 -113.07
C LYS A 353 -5.90 11.59 -114.23
N ASN A 354 -4.83 10.80 -114.14
CA ASN A 354 -3.84 10.69 -115.21
C ASN A 354 -4.39 9.98 -116.46
N LEU A 355 -5.35 9.06 -116.28
CA LEU A 355 -6.04 8.38 -117.38
C LEU A 355 -7.06 9.28 -118.09
N THR A 356 -7.73 10.18 -117.35
CA THR A 356 -8.72 11.12 -117.91
C THR A 356 -8.10 12.29 -118.66
N ASN A 357 -6.87 12.71 -118.32
CA ASN A 357 -6.12 13.75 -119.05
C ASN A 357 -5.44 13.26 -120.35
N LYS A 358 -5.55 11.97 -120.70
CA LYS A 358 -4.96 11.36 -121.90
C LYS A 358 -5.94 11.12 -123.06
N ASN A 359 -7.22 11.47 -122.87
CA ASN A 359 -8.24 11.58 -123.93
C ASN A 359 -8.58 13.06 -124.13
#